data_AF-A0A1E4BE12-F1
#
_entry.id   AF-A0A1E4BE12-F1
#
_cell.length_a   1.000
_cell.length_b   1.000
_cell.length_c   1.000
_cell.angle_alpha   90.00
_cell.angle_beta   90.00
_cell.angle_gamma   90.00
#
_symmetry.space_group_name_H-M   'P 1'
#
loop_
_entity.id
_entity.type
_entity.pdbx_description
1 polymer ?
#
loop_
_entity_poly.entity_id
_entity_poly.type
_entity_poly.pdbx_seq_one_letter_code
_entity_poly.pdbx_strand_id
1 'polypeptide(L)'
;MQSFLPFPLHPAIVHFPIALSVLLPFFAVGAIWAIRRGTRPRLAWGVTTALFAALSLSSWVAVETGEQQDERVEKVVAEAPLDSHEEAAEAFLLFSLGVLGVAAVGLVPGRVGSGARLLGALGSVALLGAGYRVGHSGGQLVYQYGAASAYTSGGTVERGGEVVREPGSNGERSRAKRGNDDDR
;
A
#
# COMPACT_ATOMS: atom_id res chain seq x y z
N MET A 1 -13.37 8.28 21.00
CA MET A 1 -12.04 7.66 21.17
C MET A 1 -11.26 7.99 19.91
N GLN A 2 -10.21 8.82 20.02
CA GLN A 2 -9.37 9.13 18.85
C GLN A 2 -8.60 7.85 18.51
N SER A 3 -8.85 7.30 17.33
CA SER A 3 -8.09 6.16 16.83
C SER A 3 -6.65 6.60 16.63
N PHE A 4 -5.71 6.06 17.40
CA PHE A 4 -4.27 6.36 17.28
C PHE A 4 -3.63 5.80 16.00
N LEU A 5 -4.39 5.05 15.19
CA LEU A 5 -3.92 4.44 13.94
C LEU A 5 -4.46 5.20 12.72
N PRO A 6 -3.60 5.52 11.74
CA PRO A 6 -4.05 6.16 10.50
C PRO A 6 -5.01 5.23 9.75
N PHE A 7 -6.14 5.77 9.31
CA PHE A 7 -7.08 5.09 8.43
C PHE A 7 -7.14 5.85 7.10
N PRO A 8 -6.95 5.20 5.94
CA PRO A 8 -6.75 3.76 5.71
C PRO A 8 -5.37 3.22 6.14
N LEU A 9 -5.33 1.97 6.63
CA LEU A 9 -4.11 1.34 7.15
C LEU A 9 -3.12 0.98 6.04
N HIS A 10 -3.62 0.44 4.92
CA HIS A 10 -2.76 -0.05 3.85
C HIS A 10 -1.86 1.06 3.26
N PRO A 11 -2.36 2.26 2.90
CA PRO A 11 -1.50 3.36 2.43
C PRO A 11 -0.44 3.82 3.44
N ALA A 12 -0.68 3.67 4.73
CA ALA A 12 0.34 4.00 5.74
C ALA A 12 1.46 2.95 5.77
N ILE A 13 1.12 1.67 5.60
CA ILE A 13 2.05 0.54 5.74
C ILE A 13 2.89 0.32 4.49
N VAL A 14 2.35 0.56 3.29
CA VAL A 14 3.06 0.37 2.01
C VAL A 14 4.32 1.23 1.85
N HIS A 15 4.46 2.31 2.62
CA HIS A 15 5.66 3.14 2.59
C HIS A 15 6.91 2.40 3.12
N PHE A 16 6.73 1.45 4.06
CA PHE A 16 7.85 0.70 4.63
C PHE A 16 8.52 -0.21 3.59
N PRO A 17 7.79 -1.08 2.86
CA PRO A 17 8.39 -1.86 1.77
C PRO A 17 9.06 -1.01 0.70
N ILE A 18 8.46 0.12 0.34
CA ILE A 18 9.02 1.05 -0.66
C ILE A 18 10.39 1.57 -0.19
N ALA A 19 10.44 2.16 1.02
CA ALA A 19 11.68 2.71 1.56
C ALA A 19 12.77 1.64 1.70
N LEU A 20 12.42 0.45 2.19
CA LEU A 20 13.36 -0.65 2.38
C LEU A 20 13.89 -1.19 1.04
N SER A 21 13.04 -1.32 0.01
CA SER A 21 13.45 -1.75 -1.32
C SER A 21 14.50 -0.81 -1.95
N VAL A 22 14.38 0.50 -1.69
CA VAL A 22 15.34 1.51 -2.14
C VAL A 22 16.64 1.45 -1.34
N LEU A 23 16.58 1.25 -0.02
CA LEU A 23 17.76 1.23 0.85
C LEU A 23 18.61 -0.04 0.69
N LEU A 24 17.98 -1.20 0.51
CA LEU A 24 18.64 -2.50 0.43
C LEU A 24 19.84 -2.60 -0.54
N PRO A 25 19.79 -2.11 -1.80
CA PRO A 25 20.95 -2.17 -2.69
C PRO A 25 22.17 -1.42 -2.12
N PHE A 26 21.96 -0.28 -1.46
CA PHE A 26 23.05 0.48 -0.84
C PHE A 26 23.68 -0.27 0.33
N PHE A 27 22.86 -0.87 1.19
CA PHE A 27 23.35 -1.68 2.31
C PHE A 27 24.06 -2.95 1.83
N ALA A 28 23.55 -3.63 0.81
CA ALA A 28 24.18 -4.83 0.25
C ALA A 28 25.56 -4.51 -0.34
N VAL A 29 25.68 -3.45 -1.14
CA VAL A 29 26.96 -2.98 -1.68
C VAL A 29 27.92 -2.55 -0.57
N GLY A 30 27.42 -1.77 0.40
CA GLY A 30 28.20 -1.32 1.56
C GLY A 30 28.74 -2.48 2.40
N ALA A 31 27.92 -3.51 2.63
CA ALA A 31 28.32 -4.71 3.35
C ALA A 31 29.40 -5.50 2.60
N ILE A 32 29.23 -5.70 1.29
CA ILE A 32 30.25 -6.36 0.45
C ILE A 32 31.57 -5.57 0.50
N TRP A 33 31.51 -4.25 0.37
CA TRP A 33 32.69 -3.40 0.45
C TRP A 33 33.37 -3.48 1.82
N ALA A 34 32.62 -3.41 2.92
CA ALA A 34 33.15 -3.53 4.28
C ALA A 34 33.83 -4.89 4.53
N ILE A 35 33.27 -5.98 3.96
CA ILE A 35 33.86 -7.31 4.01
C ILE A 35 35.19 -7.35 3.26
N ARG A 36 35.27 -6.73 2.07
CA ARG A 36 36.53 -6.64 1.30
C ARG A 36 37.60 -5.83 2.02
N ARG A 37 37.21 -4.91 2.91
CA ARG A 37 38.10 -4.14 3.80
C ARG A 37 38.51 -4.89 5.07
N GLY A 38 38.05 -6.13 5.28
CA GLY A 38 38.44 -6.97 6.41
C GLY A 38 37.40 -7.07 7.54
N THR A 39 36.21 -6.48 7.38
CA THR A 39 35.13 -6.65 8.36
C THR A 39 34.63 -8.08 8.37
N ARG A 40 34.29 -8.62 9.55
CA ARG A 40 33.74 -9.98 9.67
C ARG A 40 32.45 -10.11 8.85
N PRO A 41 32.35 -11.10 7.95
CA PRO A 41 31.16 -11.36 7.13
C PRO A 41 29.83 -11.31 7.87
N ARG A 42 29.74 -11.97 9.03
CA ARG A 42 28.51 -12.06 9.82
C ARG A 42 28.05 -10.70 10.35
N LEU A 43 28.99 -9.82 10.72
CA LEU A 43 28.65 -8.49 11.23
C LEU A 43 28.22 -7.56 10.09
N ALA A 44 29.01 -7.49 9.03
CA ALA A 44 28.71 -6.61 7.89
C ALA A 44 27.44 -7.02 7.14
N TRP A 45 27.28 -8.32 6.88
CA TRP A 45 26.12 -8.83 6.15
C TRP A 45 24.89 -9.02 7.03
N GLY A 46 25.05 -9.24 8.34
CA GLY A 46 23.95 -9.43 9.28
C GLY A 46 22.94 -8.29 9.27
N VAL A 47 23.42 -7.04 9.19
CA VAL A 47 22.54 -5.86 9.05
C VAL A 47 21.76 -5.91 7.75
N THR A 48 22.40 -6.30 6.64
CA THR A 48 21.74 -6.44 5.34
C THR A 48 20.67 -7.54 5.37
N THR A 49 20.97 -8.70 5.95
CA THR A 49 20.00 -9.78 6.14
C THR A 49 18.82 -9.33 6.99
N ALA A 50 19.05 -8.56 8.06
CA ALA A 50 17.99 -8.02 8.90
C ALA A 50 17.08 -7.05 8.13
N LEU A 51 17.63 -6.22 7.23
CA LEU A 51 16.84 -5.36 6.36
C LEU A 51 16.01 -6.14 5.34
N PHE A 52 16.53 -7.25 4.79
CA PHE A 52 15.73 -8.14 3.95
C PHE A 52 14.56 -8.74 4.73
N ALA A 53 14.79 -9.14 5.99
CA ALA A 53 13.73 -9.68 6.84
C ALA A 53 12.68 -8.62 7.16
N ALA A 54 13.11 -7.39 7.46
CA ALA A 54 12.21 -6.26 7.67
C ALA A 54 11.39 -5.95 6.41
N LEU A 55 12.00 -6.00 5.22
CA LEU A 55 11.29 -5.83 3.95
C LEU A 55 10.20 -6.88 3.82
N SER A 56 10.54 -8.17 3.89
CA SER A 56 9.58 -9.26 3.73
C SER A 56 8.44 -9.20 4.74
N LEU A 57 8.75 -8.91 6.01
CA LEU A 57 7.73 -8.75 7.05
C LEU A 57 6.81 -7.57 6.73
N SER A 58 7.36 -6.41 6.36
CA SER A 58 6.55 -5.24 6.02
C SER A 58 5.71 -5.46 4.76
N SER A 59 6.21 -6.21 3.78
CA SER A 59 5.46 -6.58 2.58
C SER A 59 4.29 -7.52 2.90
N TRP A 60 4.50 -8.48 3.81
CA TRP A 60 3.43 -9.37 4.26
C TRP A 60 2.32 -8.59 4.97
N VAL A 61 2.68 -7.68 5.88
CA VAL A 61 1.69 -6.81 6.52
C VAL A 61 0.98 -5.90 5.50
N ALA A 62 1.68 -5.42 4.47
CA ALA A 62 1.06 -4.62 3.42
C ALA A 62 0.03 -5.42 2.61
N VAL A 63 0.34 -6.66 2.21
CA VAL A 63 -0.59 -7.56 1.51
C VAL A 63 -1.82 -7.84 2.37
N GLU A 64 -1.61 -8.29 3.61
CA GLU A 64 -2.70 -8.60 4.55
C GLU A 64 -3.62 -7.40 4.83
N THR A 65 -3.06 -6.19 4.92
CA THR A 65 -3.86 -4.98 5.10
C THR A 65 -4.55 -4.48 3.83
N GLY A 66 -4.06 -4.90 2.65
CA GLY A 66 -4.73 -4.69 1.36
C GLY A 66 -5.98 -5.56 1.26
N GLU A 67 -5.83 -6.87 1.47
CA GLU A 67 -6.92 -7.86 1.45
C GLU A 67 -8.10 -7.45 2.36
N GLN A 68 -7.80 -6.99 3.58
CA GLN A 68 -8.82 -6.52 4.53
C GLN A 68 -9.61 -5.29 4.04
N GLN A 69 -9.10 -4.59 3.04
CA GLN A 69 -9.63 -3.34 2.50
C GLN A 69 -10.21 -3.49 1.09
N ASP A 70 -10.02 -4.64 0.43
CA ASP A 70 -10.36 -4.83 -0.98
C ASP A 70 -11.86 -4.77 -1.26
N GLU A 71 -12.70 -5.45 -0.47
CA GLU A 71 -14.17 -5.40 -0.63
C GLU A 71 -14.74 -3.96 -0.61
N ARG A 72 -14.03 -3.03 0.03
CA ARG A 72 -14.42 -1.62 0.10
C ARG A 72 -13.97 -0.86 -1.15
N VAL A 73 -12.81 -1.19 -1.71
CA VAL A 73 -12.22 -0.54 -2.89
C VAL A 73 -12.85 -1.05 -4.19
N GLU A 74 -13.19 -2.34 -4.27
CA GLU A 74 -13.89 -2.97 -5.41
C GLU A 74 -15.23 -2.32 -5.75
N LYS A 75 -15.86 -1.63 -4.77
CA LYS A 75 -17.11 -0.89 -5.01
C LYS A 75 -16.94 0.33 -5.91
N VAL A 76 -15.71 0.81 -6.06
CA VAL A 76 -15.40 2.04 -6.81
C VAL A 76 -14.30 1.85 -7.87
N VAL A 77 -13.52 0.77 -7.79
CA VAL A 77 -12.50 0.39 -8.78
C VAL A 77 -12.89 -0.92 -9.44
N ALA A 78 -12.66 -1.05 -10.74
CA ALA A 78 -12.83 -2.33 -11.42
C ALA A 78 -11.88 -3.40 -10.86
N GLU A 79 -12.34 -4.66 -10.86
CA GLU A 79 -11.61 -5.83 -10.35
C GLU A 79 -10.24 -6.00 -11.03
N ALA A 80 -10.17 -5.97 -12.37
CA ALA A 80 -8.93 -6.28 -13.09
C ALA A 80 -7.69 -5.41 -12.72
N PRO A 81 -7.80 -4.06 -12.59
CA PRO A 81 -6.68 -3.26 -12.06
C PRO A 81 -6.31 -3.56 -10.61
N LEU A 82 -7.29 -3.93 -9.77
CA LEU A 82 -7.09 -4.26 -8.37
C LEU A 82 -6.35 -5.59 -8.25
N ASP A 83 -6.87 -6.64 -8.89
CA ASP A 83 -6.25 -7.97 -8.95
C ASP A 83 -4.80 -7.90 -9.47
N SER A 84 -4.56 -7.09 -10.51
CA SER A 84 -3.20 -6.95 -11.05
C SER A 84 -2.23 -6.29 -10.06
N HIS A 85 -2.72 -5.43 -9.16
CA HIS A 85 -1.90 -4.86 -8.10
C HIS A 85 -1.67 -5.86 -6.97
N GLU A 86 -2.71 -6.59 -6.57
CA GLU A 86 -2.65 -7.65 -5.55
C GLU A 86 -1.67 -8.75 -5.97
N GLU A 87 -1.84 -9.32 -7.16
CA GLU A 87 -0.96 -10.36 -7.71
C GLU A 87 0.50 -9.88 -7.80
N ALA A 88 0.72 -8.60 -8.16
CA ALA A 88 2.05 -8.01 -8.16
C ALA A 88 2.63 -7.86 -6.74
N ALA A 89 1.80 -7.52 -5.75
CA ALA A 89 2.20 -7.39 -4.35
C ALA A 89 2.53 -8.76 -3.72
N GLU A 90 1.73 -9.79 -4.01
CA GLU A 90 2.00 -11.17 -3.61
C GLU A 90 3.29 -11.71 -4.24
N ALA A 91 3.47 -11.50 -5.55
CA ALA A 91 4.68 -11.89 -6.26
C ALA A 91 5.91 -11.18 -5.67
N PHE A 92 5.78 -9.90 -5.32
CA PHE A 92 6.84 -9.15 -4.64
C PHE A 92 7.16 -9.72 -3.26
N LEU A 93 6.14 -10.07 -2.45
CA LEU A 93 6.32 -10.71 -1.16
C LEU A 93 7.08 -12.03 -1.30
N LEU A 94 6.61 -12.93 -2.17
CA LEU A 94 7.23 -14.24 -2.39
C LEU A 94 8.68 -14.09 -2.89
N PHE A 95 8.91 -13.16 -3.82
CA PHE A 95 10.24 -12.85 -4.30
C PHE A 95 11.15 -12.33 -3.18
N SER A 96 10.64 -11.44 -2.32
CA SER A 96 11.40 -10.90 -1.18
C SER A 96 11.81 -12.01 -0.19
N LEU A 97 10.92 -12.98 0.07
CA LEU A 97 11.19 -14.13 0.93
C LEU A 97 12.26 -15.04 0.32
N GLY A 98 12.21 -15.26 -1.00
CA GLY A 98 13.24 -16.00 -1.72
C GLY A 98 14.62 -15.34 -1.61
N VAL A 99 14.69 -14.02 -1.84
CA VAL A 99 15.94 -13.26 -1.70
C VAL A 99 16.42 -13.22 -0.24
N LEU A 100 15.51 -13.13 0.74
CA LEU A 100 15.85 -13.25 2.16
C LEU A 100 16.50 -14.61 2.46
N GLY A 101 15.98 -15.71 1.91
CA GLY A 101 16.61 -17.03 2.03
C GLY A 101 18.04 -17.05 1.51
N VAL A 102 18.27 -16.48 0.31
CA VAL A 102 19.62 -16.33 -0.26
C VAL A 102 20.50 -15.44 0.63
N ALA A 103 19.97 -14.32 1.13
CA ALA A 103 20.70 -13.42 2.03
C ALA A 103 21.07 -14.10 3.36
N ALA A 104 20.23 -14.99 3.88
CA ALA A 104 20.53 -15.77 5.08
C ALA A 104 21.69 -16.75 4.85
N VAL A 105 21.74 -17.41 3.68
CA VAL A 105 22.90 -18.23 3.26
C VAL A 105 24.18 -17.37 3.16
N GLY A 106 24.05 -16.09 2.82
CA GLY A 106 25.14 -15.11 2.82
C GLY A 106 25.86 -14.92 4.17
N LEU A 107 25.27 -15.35 5.29
CA LEU A 107 25.89 -15.32 6.62
C LEU A 107 26.93 -16.43 6.83
N VAL A 108 26.91 -17.48 6.00
CA VAL A 108 27.85 -18.61 6.08
C VAL A 108 29.24 -18.16 5.62
N PRO A 109 30.34 -18.58 6.27
CA PRO A 109 31.69 -18.26 5.80
C PRO A 109 32.05 -18.98 4.49
N GLY A 110 33.12 -18.53 3.83
CA GLY A 110 33.67 -19.20 2.65
C GLY A 110 32.98 -18.85 1.32
N ARG A 111 33.22 -19.70 0.30
CA ARG A 111 32.77 -19.44 -1.08
C ARG A 111 31.25 -19.42 -1.23
N VAL A 112 30.55 -20.30 -0.51
CA VAL A 112 29.09 -20.39 -0.53
C VAL A 112 28.46 -19.07 -0.09
N GLY A 113 28.86 -18.54 1.07
CA GLY A 113 28.34 -17.25 1.53
C GLY A 113 28.81 -16.08 0.68
N SER A 114 30.00 -16.12 0.08
CA SER A 114 30.41 -15.09 -0.90
C SER A 114 29.51 -15.06 -2.13
N GLY A 115 29.18 -16.23 -2.70
CA GLY A 115 28.26 -16.33 -3.82
C GLY A 115 26.85 -15.87 -3.44
N ALA A 116 26.35 -16.31 -2.29
CA ALA A 116 25.04 -15.92 -1.79
C ALA A 116 24.92 -14.41 -1.50
N ARG A 117 25.99 -13.76 -1.01
CA ARG A 117 26.01 -12.29 -0.85
C ARG A 117 25.93 -11.54 -2.17
N LEU A 118 26.63 -12.03 -3.19
CA LEU A 118 26.55 -11.45 -4.53
C LEU A 118 25.14 -11.62 -5.11
N LEU A 119 24.57 -12.83 -5.02
CA LEU A 119 23.20 -13.10 -5.46
C LEU A 119 22.18 -12.28 -4.67
N GLY A 120 22.37 -12.13 -3.36
CA GLY A 120 21.53 -11.27 -2.52
C GLY A 120 21.61 -9.80 -2.91
N ALA A 121 22.80 -9.30 -3.25
CA ALA A 121 22.98 -7.92 -3.75
C ALA A 121 22.35 -7.71 -5.14
N LEU A 122 22.38 -8.71 -6.02
CA LEU A 122 21.62 -8.66 -7.28
C LEU A 122 20.11 -8.74 -7.01
N GLY A 123 19.72 -9.57 -6.04
CA GLY A 123 18.36 -9.70 -5.57
C GLY A 123 17.78 -8.40 -5.01
N SER A 124 18.56 -7.58 -4.30
CA SER A 124 18.08 -6.27 -3.82
C SER A 124 17.82 -5.28 -4.96
N VAL A 125 18.63 -5.29 -6.02
CA VAL A 125 18.38 -4.47 -7.22
C VAL A 125 17.13 -4.96 -7.95
N ALA A 126 16.95 -6.27 -8.07
CA ALA A 126 15.74 -6.84 -8.65
C ALA A 126 14.48 -6.51 -7.81
N LEU A 127 14.59 -6.55 -6.48
CA LEU A 127 13.50 -6.15 -5.57
C LEU A 127 13.17 -4.67 -5.70
N LEU A 128 14.14 -3.78 -5.87
CA LEU A 128 13.86 -2.38 -6.17
C LEU A 128 13.02 -2.23 -7.46
N GLY A 129 13.37 -2.98 -8.50
CA GLY A 129 12.60 -3.00 -9.76
C GLY A 129 11.19 -3.55 -9.59
N ALA A 130 11.02 -4.64 -8.82
CA ALA A 130 9.71 -5.21 -8.53
C ALA A 130 8.86 -4.28 -7.65
N GLY A 131 9.44 -3.69 -6.61
CA GLY A 131 8.79 -2.71 -5.74
C GLY A 131 8.33 -1.46 -6.49
N TYR A 132 9.11 -1.00 -7.47
CA TYR A 132 8.68 0.07 -8.38
C TYR A 132 7.42 -0.31 -9.16
N ARG A 133 7.32 -1.54 -9.67
CA ARG A 133 6.13 -1.98 -10.41
C ARG A 133 4.89 -2.02 -9.52
N VAL A 134 5.00 -2.58 -8.31
CA VAL A 134 3.90 -2.61 -7.33
C VAL A 134 3.48 -1.20 -6.92
N GLY A 135 4.46 -0.32 -6.64
CA GLY A 135 4.18 1.08 -6.32
C GLY A 135 3.54 1.84 -7.48
N HIS A 136 3.93 1.53 -8.73
CA HIS A 136 3.33 2.13 -9.92
C HIS A 136 1.88 1.71 -10.11
N SER A 137 1.55 0.42 -10.00
CA SER A 137 0.15 -0.06 -10.08
C SER A 137 -0.69 0.50 -8.95
N GLY A 138 -0.17 0.56 -7.71
CA GLY A 138 -0.85 1.19 -6.58
C GLY A 138 -1.11 2.69 -6.82
N GLY A 139 -0.17 3.39 -7.44
CA GLY A 139 -0.37 4.77 -7.88
C GLY A 139 -1.48 4.91 -8.93
N GLN A 140 -1.57 3.99 -9.89
CA GLN A 140 -2.66 3.98 -10.86
C GLN A 140 -4.02 3.76 -10.19
N LEU A 141 -4.13 2.85 -9.22
CA LEU A 141 -5.34 2.64 -8.44
C LEU A 141 -5.84 3.93 -7.80
N VAL A 142 -4.94 4.71 -7.19
CA VAL A 142 -5.30 5.96 -6.53
C VAL A 142 -5.62 7.07 -7.54
N TYR A 143 -4.74 7.31 -8.51
CA TYR A 143 -4.81 8.50 -9.36
C TYR A 143 -5.62 8.34 -10.65
N GLN A 144 -5.69 7.14 -11.21
CA GLN A 144 -6.42 6.86 -12.46
C GLN A 144 -7.78 6.23 -12.18
N TYR A 145 -7.83 5.24 -11.27
CA TYR A 145 -9.05 4.49 -10.99
C TYR A 145 -9.84 5.00 -9.78
N GLY A 146 -9.29 5.95 -9.01
CA GLY A 146 -10.03 6.64 -7.96
C GLY A 146 -10.25 5.84 -6.68
N ALA A 147 -9.37 4.88 -6.36
CA ALA A 147 -9.44 4.05 -5.15
C ALA A 147 -9.59 4.86 -3.86
N ALA A 148 -9.00 6.06 -3.80
CA ALA A 148 -9.11 6.95 -2.63
C ALA A 148 -10.57 7.38 -2.32
N SER A 149 -11.45 7.39 -3.32
CA SER A 149 -12.86 7.77 -3.16
C SER A 149 -13.63 6.82 -2.23
N ALA A 150 -13.20 5.56 -2.10
CA ALA A 150 -13.76 4.58 -1.17
C ALA A 150 -13.70 5.02 0.31
N TYR A 151 -12.80 5.96 0.62
CA TYR A 151 -12.51 6.44 1.97
C TYR A 151 -13.02 7.85 2.25
N THR A 152 -13.51 8.58 1.24
CA THR A 152 -13.90 10.00 1.38
C THR A 152 -15.41 10.24 1.56
N SER A 153 -16.25 9.20 1.55
CA SER A 153 -17.73 9.32 1.58
C SER A 153 -18.35 9.78 2.91
N GLY A 154 -17.58 10.36 3.82
CA GLY A 154 -18.08 11.11 4.99
C GLY A 154 -18.25 12.61 4.76
N GLY A 155 -17.85 13.13 3.59
CA GLY A 155 -18.07 14.51 3.18
C GLY A 155 -19.06 14.55 2.04
N THR A 156 -20.23 15.14 2.26
CA THR A 156 -21.23 15.52 1.27
C THR A 156 -20.56 15.93 -0.05
N VAL A 157 -20.71 15.12 -1.08
CA VAL A 157 -20.44 15.56 -2.45
C VAL A 157 -21.62 16.44 -2.85
N GLU A 158 -21.56 17.74 -2.53
CA GLU A 158 -22.34 18.73 -3.26
C GLU A 158 -21.80 18.77 -4.70
N ARG A 159 -22.26 17.85 -5.53
CA ARG A 159 -22.09 17.94 -6.98
C ARG A 159 -23.19 18.87 -7.49
N GLY A 160 -22.83 20.15 -7.57
CA GLY A 160 -23.41 21.14 -8.48
C GLY A 160 -24.92 21.14 -8.61
N GLY A 161 -25.59 21.90 -7.74
CA GLY A 161 -26.76 22.69 -8.07
C GLY A 161 -27.87 22.01 -8.89
N GLU A 162 -28.57 21.06 -8.29
CA GLU A 162 -29.98 20.87 -8.62
C GLU A 162 -30.74 20.42 -7.37
N VAL A 163 -31.49 21.35 -6.79
CA VAL A 163 -32.49 21.01 -5.77
C VAL A 163 -33.67 20.39 -6.50
N VAL A 164 -33.57 19.09 -6.78
CA VAL A 164 -34.74 18.29 -7.15
C VAL A 164 -35.56 18.11 -5.88
N ARG A 165 -36.60 18.94 -5.74
CA ARG A 165 -37.66 18.71 -4.75
C ARG A 165 -38.51 17.55 -5.23
N GLU A 166 -38.40 16.41 -4.55
CA GLU A 166 -39.39 15.34 -4.63
C GLU A 166 -40.78 15.88 -4.27
N PRO A 167 -41.82 15.69 -5.11
CA PRO A 167 -43.17 16.09 -4.78
C PRO A 167 -43.81 15.05 -3.88
N GLY A 168 -43.82 15.35 -2.58
CA GLY A 168 -44.90 14.92 -1.70
C GLY A 168 -44.47 14.15 -0.45
N SER A 169 -44.58 14.81 0.71
CA SER A 169 -45.27 14.22 1.86
C SER A 169 -45.51 15.28 2.94
N ASN A 170 -46.79 15.55 3.16
CA ASN A 170 -47.43 16.03 4.38
C ASN A 170 -47.14 17.45 4.92
N GLY A 171 -48.20 18.28 4.81
CA GLY A 171 -48.99 18.50 6.03
C GLY A 171 -48.84 19.83 6.74
N GLU A 172 -49.17 20.95 6.09
CA GLU A 172 -49.59 22.16 6.83
C GLU A 172 -50.83 22.78 6.16
N ARG A 173 -52.01 22.33 6.60
CA ARG A 173 -53.24 23.10 6.47
C ARG A 173 -53.17 24.26 7.46
N SER A 174 -52.62 25.39 7.03
CA SER A 174 -52.90 26.69 7.64
C SER A 174 -53.57 27.59 6.61
N ARG A 175 -54.88 27.40 6.46
CA ARG A 175 -55.78 28.39 5.84
C ARG A 175 -57.01 28.53 6.72
N ALA A 176 -56.80 29.19 7.85
CA ALA A 176 -57.89 29.83 8.56
C ALA A 176 -58.07 31.26 8.01
N LYS A 177 -59.28 31.52 7.52
CA LYS A 177 -59.99 32.81 7.59
C LYS A 177 -59.56 33.94 6.63
N ARG A 178 -60.21 33.99 5.46
CA ARG A 178 -60.76 35.24 4.90
C ARG A 178 -62.15 34.94 4.38
N GLY A 179 -63.16 35.39 5.13
CA GLY A 179 -64.51 35.52 4.62
C GLY A 179 -64.54 36.63 3.56
N ASN A 180 -65.29 36.39 2.50
CA ASN A 180 -65.81 37.44 1.65
C ASN A 180 -67.28 37.12 1.48
N ASP A 181 -68.11 37.85 2.23
CA ASP A 181 -69.54 37.89 2.05
C ASP A 181 -69.82 38.52 0.68
N ASP A 182 -70.54 37.80 -0.16
CA ASP A 182 -71.24 38.34 -1.31
C ASP A 182 -72.44 39.13 -0.80
N ASP A 183 -72.42 40.44 -0.98
CA ASP A 183 -73.60 41.30 -0.98
C ASP A 183 -73.29 42.56 -1.83
N ARG A 184 -73.69 42.53 -3.10
CA ARG A 184 -74.36 43.61 -3.86
C ARG A 184 -74.50 43.28 -5.35
#